data_AF-A0A075SBU7-F1
#
_entry.id   AF-A0A075SBU7-F1
#
_cell.length_a   1.000
_cell.length_b   1.000
_cell.length_c   1.000
_cell.angle_alpha   90.00
_cell.angle_beta   90.00
_cell.angle_gamma   90.00
#
_symmetry.space_group_name_H-M   'P 1'
#
loop_
_entity.id
_entity.type
_entity.pdbx_description
1 polymer ?
#
loop_
_entity_poly.entity_id
_entity_poly.type
_entity_poly.pdbx_seq_one_letter_code
_entity_poly.pdbx_strand_id
1 'polypeptide(L)'
;MLAQKLILGSEEWCSFPDLNIPVIKARVDSGAKTSALHAVNIAPFIRDNENWVKFDINPIQNNTKTVKHCEAKLIDKRVVKSSSGYREQRFVIQTELKIGEATWKIEMTLTNRDSMGFRMLLGREAMSGRVLVDPEQKYLLGQPSLESIKTFYHNSDEVKKGLKIGLLASNPELYSNKRIMEAGAMRGHEMHFLNIKECYMKLDATNPEIHYRGGKVLNNFDAVIPRIRPSITFYGCALTRQFEALKIFCLNSSAAITQSRDKLYSLQLLLNHGIDIPTTGFANSPLDTDDLIKMVGGSPLIVKLLEGTQGKGVVLAETKKAAESVINAFKSLNANILVQEFIKEANGKDLRLFVVDGKVVATIQREALAGEFRANIHLGGTASVIKPTAEEKRIAIKAAKAMDLKVAGVDIIRSSKGPLLLEVNSSPGLEGIEGATHKDIAGEMILAIEKNFKTKP
;
A
#
# COMPACT_ATOMS: atom_id res chain seq x y z
N MET A 1 37.08 -23.34 -36.08
CA MET A 1 37.36 -22.49 -34.89
C MET A 1 36.05 -22.24 -34.18
N LEU A 2 35.92 -22.66 -32.92
CA LEU A 2 34.79 -22.26 -32.08
C LEU A 2 34.89 -20.74 -31.86
N ALA A 3 33.85 -19.98 -32.20
CA ALA A 3 33.81 -18.55 -31.89
C ALA A 3 34.05 -18.36 -30.39
N GLN A 4 35.01 -17.49 -30.03
CA GLN A 4 35.36 -17.22 -28.64
C GLN A 4 34.15 -16.59 -27.95
N LYS A 5 33.54 -17.32 -27.01
CA LYS A 5 32.39 -16.85 -26.25
C LYS A 5 32.84 -15.88 -25.15
N LEU A 6 32.05 -14.85 -24.92
CA LEU A 6 32.25 -13.90 -23.83
C LEU A 6 31.94 -14.57 -22.49
N ILE A 7 32.82 -14.48 -21.51
CA ILE A 7 32.57 -15.01 -20.16
C ILE A 7 31.98 -13.88 -19.31
N LEU A 8 30.79 -14.12 -18.74
CA LEU A 8 30.10 -13.19 -17.84
C LEU A 8 30.00 -13.80 -16.45
N GLY A 9 30.13 -12.98 -15.41
CA GLY A 9 29.79 -13.35 -14.04
C GLY A 9 28.28 -13.44 -13.81
N SER A 10 27.88 -13.73 -12.57
CA SER A 10 26.47 -13.72 -12.15
C SER A 10 25.82 -12.33 -12.15
N GLU A 11 26.63 -11.27 -12.17
CA GLU A 11 26.23 -9.87 -12.26
C GLU A 11 27.20 -9.10 -13.16
N GLU A 12 26.68 -8.26 -14.05
CA GLU A 12 27.48 -7.49 -15.00
C GLU A 12 26.93 -6.10 -15.21
N TRP A 13 27.77 -5.21 -15.77
CA TRP A 13 27.35 -3.88 -16.20
C TRP A 13 27.24 -3.84 -17.72
N CYS A 14 26.15 -3.26 -18.20
CA CYS A 14 25.88 -3.13 -19.64
C CYS A 14 25.28 -1.77 -19.96
N SER A 15 25.16 -1.46 -21.24
CA SER A 15 24.59 -0.21 -21.74
C SER A 15 23.63 -0.47 -22.91
N PHE A 16 22.71 0.47 -23.11
CA PHE A 16 21.74 0.44 -24.22
C PHE A 16 21.82 1.78 -24.97
N PRO A 17 22.67 1.88 -26.00
CA PRO A 17 22.86 3.11 -26.76
C PRO A 17 21.57 3.68 -27.35
N ASP A 18 20.72 2.82 -27.93
CA ASP A 18 19.44 3.21 -28.54
C ASP A 18 18.46 3.86 -27.53
N LEU A 19 18.60 3.53 -26.25
CA LEU A 19 17.75 4.04 -25.17
C LEU A 19 18.42 5.17 -24.37
N ASN A 20 19.62 5.60 -24.77
CA ASN A 20 20.45 6.55 -24.02
C ASN A 20 20.67 6.13 -22.56
N ILE A 21 20.90 4.82 -22.35
CA ILE A 21 21.24 4.24 -21.03
C ILE A 21 22.74 3.93 -21.05
N PRO A 22 23.59 4.84 -20.54
CA PRO A 22 25.03 4.67 -20.60
C PRO A 22 25.54 3.51 -19.74
N VAL A 23 24.88 3.20 -18.62
CA VAL A 23 25.29 2.08 -17.77
C VAL A 23 24.17 1.57 -16.84
N ILE A 24 23.91 0.27 -16.83
CA ILE A 24 22.91 -0.37 -15.97
C ILE A 24 23.42 -1.72 -15.49
N LYS A 25 23.15 -2.01 -14.21
CA LYS A 25 23.54 -3.26 -13.57
C LYS A 25 22.53 -4.37 -13.92
N ALA A 26 23.02 -5.44 -14.54
CA ALA A 26 22.24 -6.60 -14.94
C ALA A 26 22.55 -7.82 -14.07
N ARG A 27 21.50 -8.58 -13.73
CA ARG A 27 21.65 -9.97 -13.30
C ARG A 27 21.73 -10.85 -14.53
N VAL A 28 22.76 -11.69 -14.59
CA VAL A 28 22.90 -12.70 -15.66
C VAL A 28 22.10 -13.93 -15.24
N ASP A 29 21.01 -14.22 -15.96
CA ASP A 29 20.03 -15.22 -15.58
C ASP A 29 19.76 -16.19 -16.74
N SER A 30 20.47 -17.32 -16.73
CA SER A 30 20.29 -18.39 -17.72
C SER A 30 18.96 -19.12 -17.59
N GLY A 31 18.25 -18.97 -16.46
CA GLY A 31 16.91 -19.53 -16.23
C GLY A 31 15.81 -18.68 -16.88
N ALA A 32 16.03 -17.38 -17.04
CA ALA A 32 15.12 -16.50 -17.76
C ALA A 32 15.22 -16.73 -19.27
N LYS A 33 14.09 -17.03 -19.94
CA LYS A 33 14.06 -17.20 -21.41
C LYS A 33 14.44 -15.89 -22.11
N THR A 34 13.72 -14.81 -21.79
CA THR A 34 13.84 -13.50 -22.42
C THR A 34 14.34 -12.47 -21.41
N SER A 35 15.14 -11.51 -21.85
CA SER A 35 15.61 -10.40 -21.03
C SER A 35 14.45 -9.49 -20.56
N ALA A 36 14.64 -8.82 -19.42
CA ALA A 36 13.63 -7.93 -18.86
C ALA A 36 14.26 -6.65 -18.30
N LEU A 37 13.68 -5.50 -18.68
CA LEU A 37 14.04 -4.19 -18.18
C LEU A 37 12.99 -3.67 -17.22
N HIS A 38 13.44 -3.10 -16.11
CA HIS A 38 12.61 -2.29 -15.26
C HIS A 38 12.13 -1.05 -16.02
N ALA A 39 10.82 -0.92 -16.12
CA ALA A 39 10.18 0.23 -16.74
C ALA A 39 8.89 0.58 -15.98
N VAL A 40 8.61 1.88 -15.86
CA VAL A 40 7.37 2.44 -15.30
C VAL A 40 6.74 3.41 -16.32
N ASN A 41 5.50 3.84 -16.07
CA ASN A 41 4.75 4.72 -16.98
C ASN A 41 4.68 4.22 -18.45
N ILE A 42 4.65 2.89 -18.62
CA ILE A 42 4.68 2.24 -19.93
C ILE A 42 3.38 2.54 -20.68
N ALA A 43 3.46 3.27 -21.77
CA ALA A 43 2.32 3.65 -22.58
C ALA A 43 2.60 3.45 -24.08
N PRO A 44 1.79 2.66 -24.81
CA PRO A 44 1.91 2.57 -26.26
C PRO A 44 1.44 3.87 -26.93
N PHE A 45 2.06 4.23 -28.05
CA PHE A 45 1.64 5.34 -28.90
C PHE A 45 1.94 5.03 -30.37
N ILE A 46 1.37 5.81 -31.29
CA ILE A 46 1.64 5.69 -32.73
C ILE A 46 2.50 6.89 -33.14
N ARG A 47 3.59 6.62 -33.86
CA ARG A 47 4.45 7.64 -34.50
C ARG A 47 4.72 7.17 -35.92
N ASP A 48 4.48 8.04 -36.89
CA ASP A 48 4.70 7.77 -38.32
C ASP A 48 4.06 6.46 -38.80
N ASN A 49 2.84 6.18 -38.32
CA ASN A 49 2.06 4.96 -38.61
C ASN A 49 2.71 3.65 -38.11
N GLU A 50 3.70 3.73 -37.22
CA GLU A 50 4.31 2.58 -36.54
C GLU A 50 3.90 2.53 -35.06
N ASN A 51 3.89 1.33 -34.48
CA ASN A 51 3.65 1.15 -33.05
C ASN A 51 4.93 1.45 -32.25
N TRP A 52 4.82 2.35 -31.29
CA TRP A 52 5.87 2.71 -30.35
C TRP A 52 5.41 2.53 -28.91
N VAL A 53 6.36 2.53 -27.98
CA VAL A 53 6.10 2.55 -26.55
C VAL A 53 7.00 3.59 -25.90
N LYS A 54 6.40 4.44 -25.06
CA LYS A 54 7.12 5.35 -24.17
C LYS A 54 7.10 4.80 -22.76
N PHE A 55 8.20 4.97 -22.05
CA PHE A 55 8.38 4.42 -20.71
C PHE A 55 9.52 5.12 -19.99
N ASP A 56 9.49 5.05 -18.66
CA ASP A 56 10.50 5.63 -17.80
C ASP A 56 11.34 4.53 -17.15
N ILE A 57 12.65 4.76 -17.03
CA ILE A 57 13.58 3.83 -16.40
C ILE A 57 14.28 4.52 -15.24
N ASN A 58 14.42 3.80 -14.13
CA ASN A 58 15.35 4.12 -13.06
C ASN A 58 16.60 3.22 -13.17
N PRO A 59 17.68 3.67 -13.83
CA PRO A 59 18.80 2.79 -14.20
C PRO A 59 19.73 2.47 -13.03
N ILE A 60 19.71 3.29 -11.98
CA ILE A 60 20.56 3.11 -10.79
C ILE A 60 19.81 2.25 -9.76
N GLN A 61 20.49 1.22 -9.24
CA GLN A 61 19.92 0.35 -8.20
C GLN A 61 19.56 1.15 -6.96
N ASN A 62 18.39 0.90 -6.37
CA ASN A 62 17.86 1.60 -5.19
C ASN A 62 17.76 3.13 -5.32
N ASN A 63 17.80 3.68 -6.54
CA ASN A 63 17.63 5.10 -6.81
C ASN A 63 16.53 5.29 -7.85
N THR A 64 15.51 6.03 -7.46
CA THR A 64 14.36 6.35 -8.29
C THR A 64 14.30 7.84 -8.67
N LYS A 65 15.28 8.63 -8.22
CA LYS A 65 15.42 10.05 -8.57
C LYS A 65 15.99 10.23 -9.97
N THR A 66 16.90 9.35 -10.38
CA THR A 66 17.43 9.32 -11.74
C THR A 66 16.40 8.62 -12.63
N VAL A 67 15.74 9.39 -13.48
CA VAL A 67 14.76 8.90 -14.46
C VAL A 67 15.31 9.10 -15.86
N LYS A 68 15.22 8.07 -16.70
CA LYS A 68 15.45 8.19 -18.14
C LYS A 68 14.12 7.97 -18.86
N HIS A 69 13.69 8.99 -19.60
CA HIS A 69 12.55 8.92 -20.48
C HIS A 69 12.99 8.26 -21.79
N CYS A 70 12.40 7.10 -22.08
CA CYS A 70 12.76 6.28 -23.22
C CYS A 70 11.56 6.07 -24.14
N GLU A 71 11.85 5.99 -25.43
CA GLU A 71 10.89 5.61 -26.45
C GLU A 71 11.54 4.57 -27.36
N ALA A 72 10.79 3.54 -27.71
CA ALA A 72 11.28 2.50 -28.61
C ALA A 72 10.15 1.97 -29.48
N LYS A 73 10.52 1.45 -30.66
CA LYS A 73 9.59 0.72 -31.52
C LYS A 73 9.07 -0.51 -30.79
N LEU A 74 7.75 -0.69 -30.81
CA LEU A 74 7.09 -1.85 -30.22
C LEU A 74 7.10 -2.99 -31.25
N ILE A 75 7.87 -4.04 -30.98
CA ILE A 75 8.00 -5.16 -31.91
C ILE A 75 7.02 -6.30 -31.65
N ASP A 76 6.60 -6.49 -30.39
CA ASP A 76 5.72 -7.59 -29.99
C ASP A 76 5.06 -7.35 -28.62
N LYS A 77 4.07 -8.17 -28.26
CA LYS A 77 3.50 -8.30 -26.91
C LYS A 77 3.53 -9.77 -26.50
N ARG A 78 4.28 -10.09 -25.45
CA ARG A 78 4.47 -11.48 -24.99
C ARG A 78 3.86 -11.72 -23.63
N VAL A 79 3.17 -12.85 -23.48
CA VAL A 79 2.75 -13.34 -22.16
C VAL A 79 3.94 -14.05 -21.51
N VAL A 80 4.51 -13.42 -20.49
CA VAL A 80 5.64 -13.95 -19.72
C VAL A 80 5.11 -14.58 -18.44
N LYS A 81 5.53 -15.83 -18.18
CA LYS A 81 5.25 -16.52 -16.93
C LYS A 81 6.43 -16.35 -15.97
N SER A 82 6.19 -15.82 -14.77
CA SER A 82 7.20 -15.73 -13.72
C SER A 82 7.51 -17.12 -13.13
N SER A 83 8.63 -17.23 -12.41
CA SER A 83 8.96 -18.41 -11.60
C SER A 83 7.89 -18.71 -10.53
N SER A 84 7.15 -17.69 -10.08
CA SER A 84 6.01 -17.82 -9.16
C SER A 84 4.69 -18.25 -9.85
N GLY A 85 4.69 -18.47 -11.17
CA GLY A 85 3.53 -18.97 -11.89
C GLY A 85 2.58 -17.91 -12.46
N TYR A 86 2.79 -16.63 -12.15
CA TYR A 86 2.00 -15.51 -12.64
C TYR A 86 2.25 -15.25 -14.12
N ARG A 87 1.19 -14.94 -14.88
CA ARG A 87 1.28 -14.59 -16.30
C ARG A 87 1.03 -13.09 -16.48
N GLU A 88 1.96 -12.41 -17.13
CA GLU A 88 1.90 -10.97 -17.41
C GLU A 88 2.07 -10.75 -18.91
N GLN A 89 1.22 -9.93 -19.52
CA GLN A 89 1.44 -9.49 -20.90
C GLN A 89 2.38 -8.29 -20.90
N ARG A 90 3.56 -8.44 -21.50
CA ARG A 90 4.62 -7.42 -21.53
C ARG A 90 4.87 -6.92 -22.95
N PHE A 91 5.12 -5.62 -23.07
CA PHE A 91 5.60 -5.02 -24.32
C PHE A 91 7.04 -5.46 -24.58
N VAL A 92 7.36 -5.76 -25.83
CA VAL A 92 8.70 -6.18 -26.26
C VAL A 92 9.29 -5.11 -27.15
N ILE A 93 10.51 -4.71 -26.84
CA ILE A 93 11.31 -3.79 -27.65
C ILE A 93 12.56 -4.51 -28.15
N GLN A 94 13.13 -4.02 -29.25
CA GLN A 94 14.46 -4.40 -29.71
C GLN A 94 15.42 -3.23 -29.46
N THR A 95 16.58 -3.52 -28.87
CA THR A 95 17.62 -2.52 -28.61
C THR A 95 18.99 -3.17 -28.75
N GLU A 96 19.98 -2.36 -29.05
CA GLU A 96 21.39 -2.76 -29.00
C GLU A 96 21.87 -2.88 -27.55
N LEU A 97 22.38 -4.07 -27.19
CA LEU A 97 23.08 -4.33 -25.93
C LEU A 97 24.58 -4.16 -26.18
N LYS A 98 25.24 -3.35 -25.35
CA LYS A 98 26.70 -3.29 -25.27
C LYS A 98 27.15 -3.73 -23.88
N ILE A 99 28.02 -4.74 -23.84
CA ILE A 99 28.55 -5.36 -22.62
C ILE A 99 30.04 -5.70 -22.81
N GLY A 100 30.90 -5.09 -22.00
CA GLY A 100 32.33 -5.02 -22.31
C GLY A 100 32.57 -4.37 -23.68
N GLU A 101 33.37 -5.03 -24.53
CA GLU A 101 33.64 -4.60 -25.90
C GLU A 101 32.63 -5.14 -26.92
N ALA A 102 31.80 -6.11 -26.52
CA ALA A 102 30.88 -6.79 -27.41
C ALA A 102 29.55 -6.03 -27.52
N THR A 103 28.98 -6.03 -28.72
CA THR A 103 27.73 -5.31 -29.04
C THR A 103 26.84 -6.16 -29.95
N TRP A 104 25.57 -6.33 -29.60
CA TRP A 104 24.58 -7.01 -30.45
C TRP A 104 23.14 -6.64 -30.09
N LYS A 105 22.21 -6.83 -31.03
CA LYS A 105 20.78 -6.58 -30.79
C LYS A 105 20.15 -7.67 -29.92
N ILE A 106 19.32 -7.25 -28.97
CA ILE A 106 18.52 -8.15 -28.13
C ILE A 106 17.06 -7.71 -28.14
N GLU A 107 16.17 -8.67 -27.89
CA GLU A 107 14.79 -8.39 -27.52
C GLU A 107 14.67 -8.34 -26.00
N MET A 108 13.84 -7.42 -25.52
CA MET A 108 13.69 -7.17 -24.10
C MET A 108 12.25 -6.83 -23.75
N THR A 109 11.75 -7.44 -22.67
CA THR A 109 10.42 -7.17 -22.15
C THR A 109 10.45 -5.99 -21.17
N LEU A 110 9.47 -5.10 -21.26
CA LEU A 110 9.27 -3.99 -20.31
C LEU A 110 8.31 -4.42 -19.21
N THR A 111 8.71 -4.28 -17.95
CA THR A 111 7.88 -4.62 -16.78
C THR A 111 8.32 -3.87 -15.54
N ASN A 112 7.41 -3.66 -14.58
CA ASN A 112 7.80 -3.09 -13.30
C ASN A 112 8.51 -4.15 -12.44
N ARG A 113 9.82 -3.96 -12.25
CA ARG A 113 10.70 -4.80 -11.42
C ARG A 113 11.12 -4.18 -10.08
N ASP A 114 10.41 -3.17 -9.58
CA ASP A 114 10.75 -2.45 -8.34
C ASP A 114 10.95 -3.38 -7.13
N SER A 115 10.11 -4.40 -7.00
CA SER A 115 10.19 -5.39 -5.92
C SER A 115 11.26 -6.47 -6.13
N MET A 116 12.00 -6.45 -7.26
CA MET A 116 12.77 -7.62 -7.74
C MET A 116 14.29 -7.48 -7.74
N GLY A 117 14.88 -6.56 -6.96
CA GLY A 117 16.33 -6.49 -6.65
C GLY A 117 17.27 -6.09 -7.80
N PHE A 118 16.95 -6.40 -9.06
CA PHE A 118 17.70 -5.98 -10.24
C PHE A 118 16.81 -5.29 -11.28
N ARG A 119 17.25 -4.09 -11.69
CA ARG A 119 16.63 -3.27 -12.75
C ARG A 119 16.74 -3.90 -14.15
N MET A 120 17.69 -4.80 -14.37
CA MET A 120 17.89 -5.51 -15.64
C MET A 120 18.15 -7.00 -15.40
N LEU A 121 17.45 -7.87 -16.15
CA LEU A 121 17.75 -9.29 -16.28
C LEU A 121 18.23 -9.60 -17.69
N LEU A 122 19.40 -10.20 -17.82
CA LEU A 122 19.93 -10.70 -19.09
C LEU A 122 19.55 -12.17 -19.23
N GLY A 123 18.59 -12.46 -20.12
CA GLY A 123 18.04 -13.78 -20.34
C GLY A 123 18.82 -14.62 -21.36
N ARG A 124 18.49 -15.91 -21.42
CA ARG A 124 19.17 -16.92 -22.25
C ARG A 124 19.11 -16.63 -23.75
N GLU A 125 18.02 -16.05 -24.27
CA GLU A 125 17.91 -15.67 -25.69
C GLU A 125 18.95 -14.61 -26.09
N ALA A 126 19.21 -13.63 -25.21
CA ALA A 126 20.23 -12.61 -25.44
C ALA A 126 21.66 -13.21 -25.39
N MET A 127 21.86 -14.24 -24.58
CA MET A 127 23.16 -14.89 -24.35
C MET A 127 23.50 -16.03 -25.32
N SER A 128 22.47 -16.65 -25.92
CA SER A 128 22.61 -17.88 -26.70
C SER A 128 23.65 -17.75 -27.82
N GLY A 129 24.58 -18.71 -27.88
CA GLY A 129 25.66 -18.74 -28.87
C GLY A 129 26.79 -17.72 -28.65
N ARG A 130 26.67 -16.81 -27.67
CA ARG A 130 27.59 -15.68 -27.47
C ARG A 130 28.31 -15.70 -26.13
N VAL A 131 27.65 -16.23 -25.09
CA VAL A 131 28.09 -16.09 -23.70
C VAL A 131 28.29 -17.44 -23.01
N LEU A 132 29.30 -17.51 -22.13
CA LEU A 132 29.43 -18.49 -21.06
C LEU A 132 29.24 -17.77 -19.72
N VAL A 133 28.51 -18.38 -18.79
CA VAL A 133 28.22 -17.77 -17.48
C VAL A 133 29.04 -18.48 -16.40
N ASP A 134 29.88 -17.71 -15.72
CA ASP A 134 30.55 -18.11 -14.48
C ASP A 134 29.68 -17.66 -13.28
N PRO A 135 29.04 -18.58 -12.55
CA PRO A 135 28.14 -18.23 -11.46
C PRO A 135 28.87 -17.75 -10.20
N GLU A 136 30.16 -18.04 -10.04
CA GLU A 136 30.97 -17.66 -8.87
C GLU A 136 31.43 -16.20 -8.98
N GLN A 137 31.76 -15.77 -10.19
CA GLN A 137 32.31 -14.44 -10.44
C GLN A 137 31.25 -13.35 -10.59
N LYS A 138 31.67 -12.09 -10.47
CA LYS A 138 30.87 -10.88 -10.76
C LYS A 138 31.76 -9.83 -11.42
N TYR A 139 31.18 -9.07 -12.34
CA TYR A 139 31.83 -7.92 -12.99
C TYR A 139 33.13 -8.30 -13.73
N LEU A 140 33.14 -9.44 -14.43
CA LEU A 140 34.32 -9.91 -15.15
C LEU A 140 34.76 -8.93 -16.24
N LEU A 141 33.83 -8.09 -16.70
CA LEU A 141 34.08 -7.06 -17.72
C LEU A 141 34.29 -5.67 -17.13
N GLY A 142 34.50 -5.59 -15.82
CA GLY A 142 34.71 -4.35 -15.08
C GLY A 142 33.43 -3.73 -14.53
N GLN A 143 33.63 -2.73 -13.67
CA GLN A 143 32.56 -1.99 -13.01
C GLN A 143 32.83 -0.48 -13.10
N PRO A 144 31.83 0.34 -13.47
CA PRO A 144 31.97 1.79 -13.41
C PRO A 144 32.17 2.26 -11.96
N SER A 145 32.99 3.30 -11.78
CA SER A 145 33.12 3.98 -10.49
C SER A 145 31.82 4.70 -10.11
N LEU A 146 31.63 4.97 -8.82
CA LEU A 146 30.48 5.76 -8.33
C LEU A 146 30.45 7.17 -8.94
N GLU A 147 31.61 7.78 -9.17
CA GLU A 147 31.73 9.08 -9.81
C GLU A 147 31.32 9.01 -11.28
N SER A 148 31.77 7.99 -12.00
CA SER A 148 31.37 7.76 -13.40
C SER A 148 29.85 7.58 -13.53
N ILE A 149 29.22 6.80 -12.64
CA ILE A 149 27.76 6.63 -12.62
C ILE A 149 27.06 7.99 -12.40
N LYS A 150 27.54 8.81 -11.46
CA LYS A 150 26.97 10.14 -11.23
C LYS A 150 27.09 11.01 -12.48
N THR A 151 28.25 11.05 -13.12
CA THR A 151 28.49 11.83 -14.34
C THR A 151 27.60 11.38 -15.49
N PHE A 152 27.47 10.06 -15.71
CA PHE A 152 26.60 9.49 -16.74
C PHE A 152 25.13 9.90 -16.61
N TYR A 153 24.70 10.18 -15.38
CA TYR A 153 23.31 10.50 -15.06
C TYR A 153 23.10 11.94 -14.54
N HIS A 154 24.10 12.81 -14.66
CA HIS A 154 24.07 14.17 -14.12
C HIS A 154 23.13 15.13 -14.89
N ASN A 155 22.72 14.77 -16.11
CA ASN A 155 21.88 15.61 -17.00
C ASN A 155 20.49 15.01 -17.31
N SER A 156 19.98 14.07 -16.52
CA SER A 156 18.57 13.68 -16.64
C SER A 156 17.71 14.64 -15.81
N ASP A 157 17.30 15.74 -16.44
CA ASP A 157 16.29 16.74 -16.06
C ASP A 157 16.27 17.28 -14.63
N GLU A 158 16.14 18.61 -14.50
CA GLU A 158 16.03 19.35 -13.24
C GLU A 158 15.19 18.58 -12.21
N VAL A 159 15.87 18.13 -11.15
CA VAL A 159 15.26 17.41 -10.03
C VAL A 159 14.19 18.33 -9.44
N LYS A 160 12.92 18.11 -9.78
CA LYS A 160 11.83 18.48 -8.88
C LYS A 160 12.15 17.76 -7.57
N LYS A 161 12.66 18.51 -6.58
CA LYS A 161 12.88 17.98 -5.24
C LYS A 161 11.54 17.37 -4.81
N GLY A 162 11.52 16.04 -4.64
CA GLY A 162 10.35 15.36 -4.15
C GLY A 162 9.98 15.90 -2.77
N LEU A 163 8.69 15.83 -2.43
CA LEU A 163 8.18 16.21 -1.12
C LEU A 163 8.99 15.57 0.01
N LYS A 164 9.09 16.27 1.13
CA LYS A 164 9.58 15.74 2.39
C LYS A 164 8.40 15.25 3.21
N ILE A 165 8.34 13.93 3.44
CA ILE A 165 7.18 13.25 4.01
C ILE A 165 7.58 12.53 5.30
N GLY A 166 6.86 12.79 6.39
CA GLY A 166 7.00 12.11 7.66
C GLY A 166 6.03 10.93 7.81
N LEU A 167 6.49 9.75 8.17
CA LEU A 167 5.64 8.63 8.59
C LEU A 167 5.56 8.61 10.12
N LEU A 168 4.46 9.09 10.68
CA LEU A 168 4.26 9.19 12.13
C LEU A 168 3.66 7.89 12.68
N ALA A 169 4.49 7.04 13.29
CA ALA A 169 4.11 5.69 13.73
C ALA A 169 4.87 5.23 14.98
N SER A 170 4.61 4.02 15.47
CA SER A 170 5.29 3.49 16.69
C SER A 170 6.33 2.41 16.44
N ASN A 171 6.29 1.74 15.29
CA ASN A 171 7.24 0.65 14.97
C ASN A 171 7.64 0.70 13.50
N PRO A 172 8.90 0.96 13.16
CA PRO A 172 9.38 0.97 11.79
C PRO A 172 9.35 -0.42 11.13
N GLU A 173 9.39 -1.49 11.93
CA GLU A 173 9.53 -2.85 11.41
C GLU A 173 8.24 -3.46 10.86
N LEU A 174 7.08 -2.82 11.08
CA LEU A 174 5.81 -3.32 10.53
C LEU A 174 5.78 -3.22 9.01
N TYR A 175 5.28 -4.27 8.35
CA TYR A 175 5.16 -4.35 6.89
C TYR A 175 4.57 -3.08 6.26
N SER A 176 3.44 -2.61 6.80
CA SER A 176 2.76 -1.41 6.27
C SER A 176 3.63 -0.16 6.33
N ASN A 177 4.45 -0.01 7.36
CA ASN A 177 5.30 1.16 7.52
C ASN A 177 6.51 1.08 6.59
N LYS A 178 7.15 -0.09 6.48
CA LYS A 178 8.23 -0.32 5.49
C LYS A 178 7.75 -0.02 4.07
N ARG A 179 6.59 -0.56 3.69
CA ARG A 179 5.98 -0.35 2.37
C ARG A 179 5.68 1.10 2.06
N ILE A 180 5.16 1.88 3.02
CA ILE A 180 4.91 3.32 2.83
C ILE A 180 6.23 4.10 2.67
N MET A 181 7.25 3.79 3.49
CA MET A 181 8.57 4.40 3.37
C MET A 181 9.23 4.08 2.02
N GLU A 182 9.18 2.82 1.60
CA GLU A 182 9.68 2.35 0.30
C GLU A 182 8.93 3.01 -0.85
N ALA A 183 7.60 3.01 -0.84
CA ALA A 183 6.78 3.61 -1.89
C ALA A 183 7.04 5.12 -2.03
N GLY A 184 7.17 5.85 -0.92
CA GLY A 184 7.51 7.27 -0.96
C GLY A 184 8.91 7.52 -1.51
N ALA A 185 9.91 6.76 -1.05
CA ALA A 185 11.27 6.85 -1.55
C ALA A 185 11.35 6.48 -3.04
N MET A 186 10.64 5.42 -3.46
CA MET A 186 10.53 4.98 -4.85
C MET A 186 9.90 6.03 -5.76
N ARG A 187 9.11 6.95 -5.22
CA ARG A 187 8.50 8.06 -5.96
C ARG A 187 9.31 9.35 -5.90
N GLY A 188 10.53 9.29 -5.34
CA GLY A 188 11.50 10.38 -5.31
C GLY A 188 11.39 11.31 -4.09
N HIS A 189 10.53 10.98 -3.12
CA HIS A 189 10.32 11.77 -1.91
C HIS A 189 11.39 11.52 -0.85
N GLU A 190 11.62 12.52 0.00
CA GLU A 190 12.47 12.40 1.18
C GLU A 190 11.63 11.88 2.35
N MET A 191 11.77 10.59 2.66
CA MET A 191 10.97 9.90 3.68
C MET A 191 11.65 9.89 5.04
N HIS A 192 10.91 10.28 6.09
CA HIS A 192 11.38 10.22 7.48
C HIS A 192 10.44 9.40 8.34
N PHE A 193 10.96 8.38 9.02
CA PHE A 193 10.18 7.71 10.06
C PHE A 193 10.20 8.55 11.34
N LEU A 194 9.03 8.84 11.89
CA LEU A 194 8.85 9.63 13.11
C LEU A 194 8.19 8.77 14.17
N ASN A 195 8.96 8.35 15.18
CA ASN A 195 8.39 7.64 16.32
C ASN A 195 7.52 8.59 17.17
N ILE A 196 6.23 8.25 17.30
CA ILE A 196 5.26 9.04 18.08
C ILE A 196 5.76 9.34 19.49
N LYS A 197 6.39 8.38 20.18
CA LYS A 197 6.86 8.55 21.57
C LYS A 197 8.10 9.44 21.69
N GLU A 198 8.79 9.69 20.59
CA GLU A 198 10.00 10.52 20.55
C GLU A 198 9.69 11.96 20.12
N CYS A 199 8.44 12.22 19.70
CA CYS A 199 7.97 13.54 19.33
C CYS A 199 7.40 14.27 20.56
N TYR A 200 7.69 15.57 20.67
CA TYR A 200 7.11 16.48 21.66
C TYR A 200 6.85 17.84 20.99
N MET A 201 5.99 18.67 21.58
CA MET A 201 5.51 19.89 20.91
C MET A 201 5.69 21.12 21.79
N LYS A 202 6.00 22.25 21.15
CA LYS A 202 5.92 23.59 21.74
C LYS A 202 4.64 24.24 21.27
N LEU A 203 3.76 24.55 22.21
CA LEU A 203 2.53 25.30 21.95
C LEU A 203 2.82 26.77 22.17
N ASP A 204 2.95 27.52 21.07
CA ASP A 204 3.24 28.95 21.08
C ASP A 204 2.39 29.62 20.01
N ALA A 205 1.88 30.82 20.32
CA ALA A 205 1.00 31.55 19.42
C ALA A 205 1.72 32.06 18.15
N THR A 206 3.03 32.28 18.23
CA THR A 206 3.84 32.89 17.17
C THR A 206 4.72 31.89 16.44
N ASN A 207 5.34 30.95 17.16
CA ASN A 207 6.23 29.94 16.60
C ASN A 207 5.94 28.57 17.23
N PRO A 208 4.81 27.93 16.85
CA PRO A 208 4.53 26.55 17.22
C PRO A 208 5.61 25.62 16.64
N GLU A 209 5.99 24.59 17.37
CA GLU A 209 7.02 23.64 16.91
C GLU A 209 6.67 22.21 17.28
N ILE A 210 7.17 21.28 16.47
CA ILE A 210 7.27 19.87 16.84
C ILE A 210 8.75 19.52 16.88
N HIS A 211 9.15 18.90 17.97
CA HIS A 211 10.51 18.44 18.21
C HIS A 211 10.55 16.92 18.20
N TYR A 212 11.71 16.39 17.84
CA TYR A 212 12.07 14.99 17.96
C TYR A 212 13.16 14.83 19.02
N ARG A 213 13.28 13.64 19.59
CA ARG A 213 14.38 13.27 20.48
C ARG A 213 15.72 13.70 19.88
N GLY A 214 16.55 14.36 20.68
CA GLY A 214 17.80 14.97 20.23
C GLY A 214 17.68 16.44 19.78
N GLY A 215 16.52 17.09 19.96
CA GLY A 215 16.33 18.52 19.74
C GLY A 215 16.09 18.91 18.28
N LYS A 216 15.80 17.94 17.41
CA LYS A 216 15.54 18.18 15.98
C LYS A 216 14.12 18.75 15.81
N VAL A 217 14.01 19.93 15.21
CA VAL A 217 12.72 20.54 14.85
C VAL A 217 12.16 19.91 13.57
N LEU A 218 10.86 19.61 13.57
CA LEU A 218 10.13 18.88 12.52
C LEU A 218 9.15 19.77 11.74
N ASN A 219 9.38 21.08 11.69
CA ASN A 219 8.46 22.02 11.01
C ASN A 219 8.63 22.05 9.48
N ASN A 220 9.69 21.45 8.94
CA ASN A 220 9.97 21.40 7.51
C ASN A 220 9.58 20.03 6.93
N PHE A 221 8.29 19.71 6.95
CA PHE A 221 7.70 18.61 6.19
C PHE A 221 6.63 19.18 5.28
N ASP A 222 6.48 18.64 4.08
CA ASP A 222 5.34 18.97 3.21
C ASP A 222 4.10 18.17 3.66
N ALA A 223 4.32 16.90 4.01
CA ALA A 223 3.24 16.01 4.43
C ALA A 223 3.64 15.06 5.56
N VAL A 224 2.63 14.58 6.29
CA VAL A 224 2.76 13.53 7.31
C VAL A 224 1.68 12.47 7.09
N ILE A 225 2.06 11.19 7.26
CA ILE A 225 1.16 10.04 7.21
C ILE A 225 1.03 9.48 8.64
N PRO A 226 -0.05 9.76 9.38
CA PRO A 226 -0.24 9.21 10.71
C PRO A 226 -0.69 7.74 10.65
N ARG A 227 0.09 6.85 11.28
CA ARG A 227 -0.20 5.42 11.46
C ARG A 227 -0.36 5.12 12.95
N ILE A 228 -1.42 5.71 13.50
CA ILE A 228 -1.68 5.76 14.94
C ILE A 228 -2.42 4.50 15.40
N ARG A 229 -1.81 3.78 16.33
CA ARG A 229 -2.41 2.61 17.00
C ARG A 229 -3.44 3.08 18.03
N PRO A 230 -4.50 2.31 18.31
CA PRO A 230 -5.56 2.84 19.15
C PRO A 230 -5.13 3.16 20.59
N SER A 231 -4.14 2.43 21.15
CA SER A 231 -3.61 2.66 22.51
C SER A 231 -2.89 4.00 22.71
N ILE A 232 -2.59 4.72 21.62
CA ILE A 232 -1.91 6.03 21.66
C ILE A 232 -2.69 7.08 20.85
N THR A 233 -3.99 6.86 20.63
CA THR A 233 -4.84 7.75 19.81
C THR A 233 -4.77 9.19 20.28
N PHE A 234 -4.91 9.42 21.59
CA PHE A 234 -4.90 10.78 22.15
C PHE A 234 -3.63 11.55 21.75
N TYR A 235 -2.45 11.00 22.07
CA TYR A 235 -1.18 11.67 21.82
C TYR A 235 -0.81 11.71 20.33
N GLY A 236 -1.11 10.63 19.59
CA GLY A 236 -0.91 10.60 18.14
C GLY A 236 -1.73 11.68 17.43
N CYS A 237 -3.01 11.81 17.76
CA CYS A 237 -3.87 12.85 17.19
C CYS A 237 -3.46 14.25 17.66
N ALA A 238 -2.91 14.41 18.87
CA ALA A 238 -2.37 15.69 19.32
C ALA A 238 -1.17 16.15 18.47
N LEU A 239 -0.23 15.24 18.17
CA LEU A 239 0.86 15.52 17.25
C LEU A 239 0.36 15.81 15.83
N THR A 240 -0.59 15.03 15.32
CA THR A 240 -1.19 15.28 14.00
C THR A 240 -1.85 16.67 13.94
N ARG A 241 -2.61 17.08 14.97
CA ARG A 241 -3.16 18.45 15.07
C ARG A 241 -2.08 19.51 15.04
N GLN A 242 -0.95 19.26 15.69
CA GLN A 242 0.16 20.21 15.68
C GLN A 242 0.79 20.31 14.28
N PHE A 243 0.93 19.20 13.54
CA PHE A 243 1.37 19.24 12.14
C PHE A 243 0.38 20.02 11.28
N GLU A 244 -0.93 19.83 11.48
CA GLU A 244 -1.98 20.59 10.78
C GLU A 244 -1.92 22.10 11.10
N ALA A 245 -1.64 22.47 12.36
CA ALA A 245 -1.47 23.86 12.77
C ALA A 245 -0.27 24.52 12.06
N LEU A 246 0.79 23.75 11.81
CA LEU A 246 1.96 24.15 11.01
C LEU A 246 1.69 24.16 9.49
N LYS A 247 0.44 23.95 9.06
CA LYS A 247 0.04 23.87 7.64
C LYS A 247 0.68 22.71 6.88
N ILE A 248 1.12 21.68 7.60
CA ILE A 248 1.67 20.44 7.03
C ILE A 248 0.50 19.51 6.69
N PHE A 249 0.48 18.98 5.48
CA PHE A 249 -0.62 18.13 5.02
C PHE A 249 -0.63 16.78 5.75
N CYS A 250 -1.77 16.35 6.29
CA CYS A 250 -1.88 15.08 7.02
C CYS A 250 -2.78 14.06 6.31
N LEU A 251 -2.29 12.83 6.13
CA LEU A 251 -2.99 11.71 5.49
C LEU A 251 -3.18 10.53 6.45
N ASN A 252 -4.25 10.44 7.24
CA ASN A 252 -5.44 11.29 7.34
C ASN A 252 -5.31 12.45 8.34
N SER A 253 -6.32 13.32 8.39
CA SER A 253 -6.44 14.38 9.38
C SER A 253 -6.69 13.84 10.79
N SER A 254 -6.30 14.61 11.80
CA SER A 254 -6.50 14.27 13.21
C SER A 254 -7.98 14.13 13.57
N ALA A 255 -8.84 14.98 12.99
CA ALA A 255 -10.28 14.94 13.18
C ALA A 255 -10.87 13.63 12.62
N ALA A 256 -10.55 13.30 11.37
CA ALA A 256 -11.03 12.07 10.73
C ALA A 256 -10.56 10.81 11.47
N ILE A 257 -9.31 10.80 11.95
CA ILE A 257 -8.79 9.69 12.77
C ILE A 257 -9.59 9.55 14.07
N THR A 258 -9.78 10.64 14.82
CA THR A 258 -10.56 10.61 16.08
C THR A 258 -11.98 10.13 15.85
N GLN A 259 -12.67 10.64 14.82
CA GLN A 259 -14.04 10.22 14.48
C GLN A 259 -14.12 8.72 14.15
N SER A 260 -13.13 8.18 13.44
CA SER A 260 -13.08 6.73 13.13
C SER A 260 -12.76 5.82 14.30
N ARG A 261 -12.21 6.37 15.39
CA ARG A 261 -11.84 5.60 16.57
C ARG A 261 -13.02 5.45 17.53
N ASP A 262 -13.90 6.43 17.55
CA ASP A 262 -15.17 6.34 18.26
C ASP A 262 -16.18 5.57 17.41
N LYS A 263 -16.37 4.29 17.73
CA LYS A 263 -17.28 3.41 16.98
C LYS A 263 -18.74 3.87 17.08
N LEU A 264 -19.17 4.40 18.23
CA LEU A 264 -20.55 4.83 18.39
C LEU A 264 -20.81 6.06 17.52
N TYR A 265 -19.95 7.07 17.65
CA TYR A 265 -20.02 8.27 16.83
C TYR A 265 -19.92 7.93 15.34
N SER A 266 -18.98 7.05 14.96
CA SER A 266 -18.82 6.62 13.57
C SER A 266 -20.08 5.99 13.00
N LEU A 267 -20.75 5.10 13.74
CA LEU A 267 -21.98 4.45 13.27
C LEU A 267 -23.15 5.44 13.16
N GLN A 268 -23.30 6.34 14.14
CA GLN A 268 -24.31 7.41 14.09
C GLN A 268 -24.09 8.34 12.89
N LEU A 269 -22.84 8.73 12.63
CA LEU A 269 -22.47 9.57 11.50
C LEU A 269 -22.77 8.90 10.16
N LEU A 270 -22.48 7.61 10.02
CA LEU A 270 -22.72 6.85 8.80
C LEU A 270 -24.22 6.65 8.54
N LEU A 271 -25.01 6.36 9.59
CA LEU A 271 -26.47 6.32 9.52
C LEU A 271 -27.07 7.66 9.07
N ASN A 272 -26.60 8.78 9.63
CA ASN A 272 -27.04 10.12 9.24
C ASN A 272 -26.72 10.45 7.78
N HIS A 273 -25.74 9.77 7.19
CA HIS A 273 -25.43 9.87 5.77
C HIS A 273 -26.21 8.86 4.92
N GLY A 274 -27.11 8.05 5.49
CA GLY A 274 -27.88 7.03 4.77
C GLY A 274 -26.99 5.90 4.27
N ILE A 275 -26.14 5.37 5.14
CA ILE A 275 -25.38 4.14 4.93
C ILE A 275 -25.94 3.09 5.89
N ASP A 276 -26.35 1.96 5.33
CA ASP A 276 -26.93 0.88 6.13
C ASP A 276 -25.85 0.18 6.94
N ILE A 277 -26.17 -0.09 8.21
CA ILE A 277 -25.37 -0.86 9.16
C ILE A 277 -26.24 -1.97 9.73
N PRO A 278 -25.66 -3.02 10.32
CA PRO A 278 -26.47 -3.98 11.05
C PRO A 278 -27.20 -3.32 12.22
N THR A 279 -28.43 -3.75 12.50
CA THR A 279 -29.23 -3.27 13.64
C THR A 279 -28.37 -3.28 14.91
N THR A 280 -28.18 -2.11 15.51
CA THR A 280 -27.21 -1.90 16.60
C THR A 280 -27.86 -1.16 17.75
N GLY A 281 -27.84 -1.76 18.94
CA GLY A 281 -28.15 -1.13 20.21
C GLY A 281 -26.88 -0.70 20.95
N PHE A 282 -26.96 0.38 21.70
CA PHE A 282 -25.86 0.89 22.53
C PHE A 282 -26.34 1.09 23.96
N ALA A 283 -25.50 0.70 24.93
CA ALA A 283 -25.80 0.93 26.34
C ALA A 283 -24.52 1.10 27.18
N ASN A 284 -24.56 2.07 28.10
CA ASN A 284 -23.48 2.34 29.07
C ASN A 284 -23.68 1.53 30.37
N SER A 285 -24.94 1.38 30.82
CA SER A 285 -25.34 0.45 31.88
C SER A 285 -26.85 0.24 31.82
N PRO A 286 -27.35 -0.67 30.96
CA PRO A 286 -28.79 -0.87 30.85
C PRO A 286 -29.27 -1.57 32.12
N LEU A 287 -30.26 -1.03 32.84
CA LEU A 287 -30.93 -1.82 33.88
C LEU A 287 -31.69 -2.99 33.24
N ASP A 288 -32.21 -2.80 32.03
CA ASP A 288 -32.97 -3.78 31.25
C ASP A 288 -32.15 -4.42 30.11
N THR A 289 -31.39 -5.48 30.42
CA THR A 289 -30.67 -6.27 29.41
C THR A 289 -31.60 -6.92 28.39
N ASP A 290 -32.79 -7.35 28.83
CA ASP A 290 -33.76 -8.03 27.96
C ASP A 290 -34.27 -7.11 26.85
N ASP A 291 -34.55 -5.85 27.19
CA ASP A 291 -34.99 -4.85 26.22
C ASP A 291 -33.91 -4.58 25.17
N LEU A 292 -32.65 -4.40 25.60
CA LEU A 292 -31.51 -4.22 24.70
C LEU A 292 -31.33 -5.39 23.71
N ILE A 293 -31.57 -6.63 24.16
CA ILE A 293 -31.53 -7.81 23.30
C ILE A 293 -32.68 -7.79 22.28
N LYS A 294 -33.89 -7.40 22.71
CA LYS A 294 -35.07 -7.28 21.84
C LYS A 294 -34.90 -6.17 20.79
N MET A 295 -34.28 -5.04 21.15
CA MET A 295 -34.01 -3.92 20.24
C MET A 295 -33.23 -4.32 18.98
N VAL A 296 -32.38 -5.35 19.08
CA VAL A 296 -31.56 -5.85 17.95
C VAL A 296 -32.14 -7.09 17.27
N GLY A 297 -33.38 -7.49 17.62
CA GLY A 297 -34.05 -8.65 17.04
C GLY A 297 -33.81 -9.97 17.77
N GLY A 298 -33.21 -9.97 18.95
CA GLY A 298 -32.95 -11.17 19.75
C GLY A 298 -31.62 -11.86 19.44
N SER A 299 -31.47 -13.10 19.90
CA SER A 299 -30.28 -13.93 19.64
C SER A 299 -30.45 -14.79 18.38
N PRO A 300 -29.37 -15.14 17.66
CA PRO A 300 -27.97 -14.83 17.95
C PRO A 300 -27.62 -13.34 17.74
N LEU A 301 -26.73 -12.80 18.58
CA LEU A 301 -26.28 -11.41 18.51
C LEU A 301 -24.80 -11.26 18.83
N ILE A 302 -24.23 -10.13 18.43
CA ILE A 302 -22.85 -9.74 18.70
C ILE A 302 -22.80 -8.71 19.82
N VAL A 303 -21.97 -8.96 20.84
CA VAL A 303 -21.64 -7.99 21.89
C VAL A 303 -20.23 -7.48 21.65
N LYS A 304 -20.08 -6.15 21.51
CA LYS A 304 -18.80 -5.47 21.29
C LYS A 304 -18.51 -4.49 22.43
N LEU A 305 -17.31 -4.54 22.97
CA LEU A 305 -16.76 -3.48 23.80
C LEU A 305 -16.31 -2.31 22.91
N LEU A 306 -16.68 -1.09 23.32
CA LEU A 306 -16.16 0.12 22.67
C LEU A 306 -14.65 0.27 22.91
N GLU A 307 -14.20 -0.10 24.11
CA GLU A 307 -12.79 -0.07 24.51
C GLU A 307 -12.09 -1.38 24.11
N GLY A 308 -11.15 -1.29 23.16
CA GLY A 308 -10.38 -2.45 22.71
C GLY A 308 -9.89 -2.35 21.27
N THR A 309 -8.89 -3.16 20.93
CA THR A 309 -8.31 -3.23 19.57
C THR A 309 -8.26 -4.68 19.09
N GLN A 310 -8.30 -4.89 17.78
CA GLN A 310 -8.07 -6.20 17.15
C GLN A 310 -9.04 -7.33 17.57
N GLY A 311 -10.33 -7.03 17.71
CA GLY A 311 -11.36 -8.07 17.96
C GLY A 311 -11.38 -8.66 19.37
N LYS A 312 -10.48 -8.22 20.26
CA LYS A 312 -10.60 -8.45 21.72
C LYS A 312 -11.80 -7.65 22.22
N GLY A 313 -12.80 -8.34 22.75
CA GLY A 313 -14.07 -7.73 23.18
C GLY A 313 -15.21 -7.81 22.15
N VAL A 314 -15.12 -8.67 21.12
CA VAL A 314 -16.25 -9.02 20.26
C VAL A 314 -16.65 -10.46 20.55
N VAL A 315 -17.89 -10.67 21.02
CA VAL A 315 -18.42 -11.98 21.44
C VAL A 315 -19.70 -12.27 20.69
N LEU A 316 -19.82 -13.47 20.12
CA LEU A 316 -21.08 -14.00 19.62
C LEU A 316 -21.84 -14.67 20.77
N ALA A 317 -23.05 -14.20 21.02
CA ALA A 317 -23.97 -14.81 21.95
C ALA A 317 -25.08 -15.52 21.17
N GLU A 318 -24.99 -16.86 21.09
CA GLU A 318 -25.94 -17.67 20.32
C GLU A 318 -27.32 -17.74 20.96
N THR A 319 -27.39 -17.60 22.29
CA THR A 319 -28.64 -17.68 23.06
C THR A 319 -28.85 -16.43 23.89
N LYS A 320 -30.11 -16.16 24.24
CA LYS A 320 -30.49 -15.05 25.11
C LYS A 320 -29.74 -15.08 26.45
N LYS A 321 -29.65 -16.27 27.08
CA LYS A 321 -28.92 -16.46 28.35
C LYS A 321 -27.42 -16.17 28.22
N ALA A 322 -26.82 -16.55 27.09
CA ALA A 322 -25.42 -16.22 26.81
C ALA A 322 -25.24 -14.70 26.64
N ALA A 323 -26.15 -14.04 25.92
CA ALA A 323 -26.12 -12.59 25.73
C ALA A 323 -26.26 -11.86 27.07
N GLU A 324 -27.22 -12.26 27.91
CA GLU A 324 -27.41 -11.71 29.26
C GLU A 324 -26.16 -11.87 30.12
N SER A 325 -25.55 -13.06 30.11
CA SER A 325 -24.32 -13.34 30.85
C SER A 325 -23.17 -12.42 30.43
N VAL A 326 -22.95 -12.27 29.12
CA VAL A 326 -21.86 -11.43 28.58
C VAL A 326 -22.11 -9.95 28.86
N ILE A 327 -23.33 -9.48 28.65
CA ILE A 327 -23.70 -8.08 28.90
C ILE A 327 -23.55 -7.76 30.39
N ASN A 328 -24.02 -8.63 31.29
CA ASN A 328 -23.88 -8.43 32.74
C ASN A 328 -22.42 -8.47 33.20
N ALA A 329 -21.59 -9.34 32.61
CA ALA A 329 -20.16 -9.37 32.87
C ALA A 329 -19.43 -8.09 32.43
N PHE A 330 -19.88 -7.45 31.34
CA PHE A 330 -19.32 -6.18 30.91
C PHE A 330 -19.84 -4.98 31.72
N LYS A 331 -21.08 -5.03 32.21
CA LYS A 331 -21.62 -4.03 33.14
C LYS A 331 -20.81 -3.95 34.43
N SER A 332 -20.41 -5.09 35.01
CA SER A 332 -19.63 -5.09 36.25
C SER A 332 -18.25 -4.45 36.09
N LEU A 333 -17.78 -4.28 34.85
CA LEU A 333 -16.56 -3.58 34.49
C LEU A 333 -16.78 -2.10 34.18
N ASN A 334 -18.00 -1.56 34.34
CA ASN A 334 -18.40 -0.21 33.95
C ASN A 334 -18.01 0.14 32.50
N ALA A 335 -18.08 -0.84 31.61
CA ALA A 335 -17.69 -0.67 30.21
C ALA A 335 -18.89 -0.34 29.32
N ASN A 336 -18.68 0.53 28.34
CA ASN A 336 -19.66 0.80 27.30
C ASN A 336 -19.80 -0.37 26.32
N ILE A 337 -21.03 -0.80 26.07
CA ILE A 337 -21.35 -1.99 25.28
C ILE A 337 -22.16 -1.62 24.05
N LEU A 338 -21.81 -2.24 22.93
CA LEU A 338 -22.56 -2.22 21.69
C LEU A 338 -23.09 -3.63 21.42
N VAL A 339 -24.39 -3.76 21.27
CA VAL A 339 -25.09 -5.01 20.92
C VAL A 339 -25.54 -4.88 19.48
N GLN A 340 -25.29 -5.89 18.64
CA GLN A 340 -25.55 -5.81 17.20
C GLN A 340 -26.15 -7.12 16.69
N GLU A 341 -27.05 -7.03 15.71
CA GLU A 341 -27.61 -8.21 15.04
C GLU A 341 -26.49 -9.08 14.43
N PHE A 342 -26.64 -10.40 14.51
CA PHE A 342 -25.71 -11.32 13.89
C PHE A 342 -26.16 -11.69 12.47
N ILE A 343 -25.35 -11.34 11.46
CA ILE A 343 -25.62 -11.66 10.06
C ILE A 343 -25.16 -13.09 9.75
N LYS A 344 -26.01 -14.07 10.06
CA LYS A 344 -25.69 -15.50 9.92
C LYS A 344 -25.45 -15.90 8.47
N GLU A 345 -26.20 -15.33 7.53
CA GLU A 345 -26.11 -15.63 6.09
C GLU A 345 -24.77 -15.25 5.46
N ALA A 346 -23.99 -14.38 6.11
CA ALA A 346 -22.64 -14.04 5.67
C ALA A 346 -21.66 -15.21 5.84
N ASN A 347 -22.01 -16.22 6.64
CA ASN A 347 -21.23 -17.44 6.86
C ASN A 347 -19.75 -17.16 7.20
N GLY A 348 -19.51 -16.24 8.14
CA GLY A 348 -18.16 -15.88 8.58
C GLY A 348 -17.32 -15.16 7.53
N LYS A 349 -17.95 -14.52 6.53
CA LYS A 349 -17.29 -13.77 5.46
C LYS A 349 -17.59 -12.30 5.56
N ASP A 350 -16.57 -11.49 5.32
CA ASP A 350 -16.72 -10.05 5.17
C ASP A 350 -15.79 -9.51 4.09
N LEU A 351 -16.09 -8.30 3.62
CA LEU A 351 -15.34 -7.62 2.57
C LEU A 351 -14.58 -6.46 3.18
N ARG A 352 -13.27 -6.39 2.92
CA ARG A 352 -12.48 -5.19 3.18
C ARG A 352 -12.23 -4.45 1.87
N LEU A 353 -12.86 -3.30 1.71
CA LEU A 353 -12.64 -2.37 0.60
C LEU A 353 -11.65 -1.29 1.06
N PHE A 354 -10.55 -1.13 0.33
CA PHE A 354 -9.54 -0.14 0.62
C PHE A 354 -9.76 1.08 -0.26
N VAL A 355 -10.08 2.20 0.37
CA VAL A 355 -10.38 3.47 -0.28
C VAL A 355 -9.16 4.38 -0.13
N VAL A 356 -8.71 4.94 -1.26
CA VAL A 356 -7.69 5.98 -1.31
C VAL A 356 -8.21 7.10 -2.21
N ASP A 357 -8.25 8.34 -1.69
CA ASP A 357 -8.61 9.55 -2.43
C ASP A 357 -9.95 9.41 -3.18
N GLY A 358 -10.97 8.89 -2.46
CA GLY A 358 -12.32 8.68 -3.00
C GLY A 358 -12.48 7.52 -3.97
N LYS A 359 -11.47 6.65 -4.13
CA LYS A 359 -11.52 5.48 -5.02
C LYS A 359 -11.24 4.18 -4.27
N VAL A 360 -12.00 3.12 -4.57
CA VAL A 360 -11.67 1.77 -4.10
C VAL A 360 -10.52 1.22 -4.93
N VAL A 361 -9.33 1.16 -4.35
CA VAL A 361 -8.09 0.71 -5.02
C VAL A 361 -7.91 -0.80 -4.95
N ALA A 362 -8.40 -1.44 -3.88
CA ALA A 362 -8.35 -2.88 -3.69
C ALA A 362 -9.51 -3.39 -2.83
N THR A 363 -9.80 -4.68 -2.99
CA THR A 363 -10.84 -5.37 -2.22
C THR A 363 -10.41 -6.81 -1.99
N ILE A 364 -10.61 -7.27 -0.77
CA ILE A 364 -10.43 -8.67 -0.38
C ILE A 364 -11.69 -9.13 0.33
N GLN A 365 -12.03 -10.40 0.15
CA GLN A 365 -12.92 -11.11 1.05
C GLN A 365 -12.05 -11.77 2.12
N ARG A 366 -12.44 -11.60 3.38
CA ARG A 366 -11.86 -12.35 4.48
C ARG A 366 -12.84 -13.43 4.91
N GLU A 367 -12.33 -14.59 5.27
CA GLU A 367 -13.11 -15.74 5.72
C GLU A 367 -12.55 -16.24 7.05
N ALA A 368 -13.42 -16.40 8.03
CA ALA A 368 -13.08 -16.94 9.33
C ALA A 368 -12.70 -18.43 9.25
N LEU A 369 -11.93 -18.91 10.23
CA LEU A 369 -11.64 -20.34 10.37
C LEU A 369 -12.91 -21.11 10.76
N ALA A 370 -12.93 -22.43 10.53
CA ALA A 370 -14.02 -23.28 10.96
C ALA A 370 -14.25 -23.15 12.48
N GLY A 371 -15.46 -22.78 12.89
CA GLY A 371 -15.82 -22.53 14.30
C GLY A 371 -15.56 -21.10 14.79
N GLU A 372 -15.02 -20.21 13.95
CA GLU A 372 -14.84 -18.78 14.23
C GLU A 372 -15.79 -17.96 13.35
N PHE A 373 -16.36 -16.87 13.88
CA PHE A 373 -17.25 -15.99 13.12
C PHE A 373 -16.55 -14.70 12.67
N ARG A 374 -15.39 -14.39 13.28
CA ARG A 374 -14.60 -13.20 12.96
C ARG A 374 -13.61 -13.52 11.84
N ALA A 375 -13.75 -12.81 10.73
CA ALA A 375 -12.91 -12.99 9.55
C ALA A 375 -11.59 -12.20 9.59
N ASN A 376 -11.18 -11.65 10.74
CA ASN A 376 -9.94 -10.88 10.83
C ASN A 376 -8.71 -11.76 10.53
N ILE A 377 -7.87 -11.34 9.58
CA ILE A 377 -6.66 -12.07 9.16
C ILE A 377 -5.71 -12.34 10.35
N HIS A 378 -5.61 -11.40 11.31
CA HIS A 378 -4.79 -11.58 12.51
C HIS A 378 -5.26 -12.72 13.44
N LEU A 379 -6.49 -13.23 13.25
CA LEU A 379 -7.04 -14.38 13.98
C LEU A 379 -6.92 -15.69 13.17
N GLY A 380 -6.14 -15.70 12.09
CA GLY A 380 -5.95 -16.87 11.23
C GLY A 380 -6.95 -17.00 10.08
N GLY A 381 -7.80 -15.99 9.87
CA GLY A 381 -8.69 -15.95 8.71
C GLY A 381 -7.94 -15.88 7.38
N THR A 382 -8.52 -16.47 6.33
CA THR A 382 -7.94 -16.44 4.98
C THR A 382 -8.41 -15.21 4.21
N ALA A 383 -7.58 -14.71 3.30
CA ALA A 383 -7.92 -13.59 2.42
C ALA A 383 -7.92 -14.05 0.97
N SER A 384 -8.98 -13.73 0.23
CA SER A 384 -9.10 -13.99 -1.20
C SER A 384 -9.47 -12.72 -1.96
N VAL A 385 -9.00 -12.61 -3.21
CA VAL A 385 -9.35 -11.49 -4.08
C VAL A 385 -10.79 -11.64 -4.53
N ILE A 386 -11.57 -10.56 -4.42
CA ILE A 386 -12.95 -10.53 -4.90
C ILE A 386 -13.24 -9.22 -5.62
N LYS A 387 -14.13 -9.28 -6.61
CA LYS A 387 -14.67 -8.10 -7.27
C LYS A 387 -15.89 -7.59 -6.50
N PRO A 388 -15.84 -6.39 -5.90
CA PRO A 388 -17.02 -5.84 -5.23
C PRO A 388 -18.09 -5.40 -6.23
N THR A 389 -19.34 -5.41 -5.79
CA THR A 389 -20.48 -4.88 -6.54
C THR A 389 -20.41 -3.35 -6.64
N ALA A 390 -21.20 -2.76 -7.53
CA ALA A 390 -21.30 -1.30 -7.65
C ALA A 390 -21.79 -0.66 -6.32
N GLU A 391 -22.73 -1.34 -5.65
CA GLU A 391 -23.30 -0.89 -4.40
C GLU A 391 -22.28 -0.94 -3.24
N GLU A 392 -21.51 -2.04 -3.13
CA GLU A 392 -20.43 -2.16 -2.14
C GLU A 392 -19.36 -1.06 -2.31
N LYS A 393 -18.98 -0.76 -3.56
CA LYS A 393 -18.06 0.36 -3.85
C LYS A 393 -18.66 1.70 -3.46
N ARG A 394 -19.95 1.92 -3.77
CA ARG A 394 -20.67 3.15 -3.44
C ARG A 394 -20.69 3.38 -1.93
N ILE A 395 -21.04 2.36 -1.15
CA ILE A 395 -21.03 2.39 0.31
C ILE A 395 -19.63 2.72 0.83
N ALA A 396 -18.59 2.04 0.35
CA ALA A 396 -17.23 2.28 0.83
C ALA A 396 -16.73 3.71 0.56
N ILE A 397 -16.97 4.23 -0.65
CA ILE A 397 -16.59 5.60 -1.00
C ILE A 397 -17.39 6.62 -0.19
N LYS A 398 -18.71 6.39 -0.03
CA LYS A 398 -19.59 7.26 0.74
C LYS A 398 -19.20 7.29 2.21
N ALA A 399 -18.85 6.14 2.79
CA ALA A 399 -18.40 6.02 4.17
C ALA A 399 -17.08 6.75 4.41
N ALA A 400 -16.08 6.54 3.55
CA ALA A 400 -14.81 7.25 3.64
C ALA A 400 -15.00 8.78 3.53
N LYS A 401 -15.89 9.23 2.63
CA LYS A 401 -16.23 10.65 2.47
C LYS A 401 -16.96 11.22 3.69
N ALA A 402 -17.95 10.51 4.24
CA ALA A 402 -18.71 10.95 5.40
C ALA A 402 -17.81 11.20 6.64
N MET A 403 -16.72 10.45 6.74
CA MET A 403 -15.75 10.54 7.84
C MET A 403 -14.52 11.38 7.51
N ASP A 404 -14.49 12.05 6.34
CA ASP A 404 -13.36 12.81 5.84
C ASP A 404 -12.02 12.02 5.80
N LEU A 405 -12.11 10.71 5.51
CA LEU A 405 -10.96 9.83 5.39
C LEU A 405 -10.51 9.73 3.93
N LYS A 406 -9.33 10.30 3.65
CA LYS A 406 -8.66 10.13 2.35
C LYS A 406 -8.10 8.72 2.18
N VAL A 407 -7.72 8.04 3.26
CA VAL A 407 -7.33 6.62 3.25
C VAL A 407 -8.16 5.87 4.28
N ALA A 408 -8.91 4.86 3.84
CA ALA A 408 -9.78 4.09 4.73
C ALA A 408 -9.81 2.61 4.34
N GLY A 409 -9.89 1.74 5.35
CA GLY A 409 -10.36 0.36 5.17
C GLY A 409 -11.81 0.27 5.62
N VAL A 410 -12.72 -0.03 4.70
CA VAL A 410 -14.16 -0.15 4.98
C VAL A 410 -14.52 -1.63 4.98
N ASP A 411 -15.10 -2.09 6.09
CA ASP A 411 -15.63 -3.46 6.19
C ASP A 411 -17.11 -3.49 5.90
N ILE A 412 -17.50 -4.41 5.02
CA ILE A 412 -18.87 -4.62 4.59
C ILE A 412 -19.19 -6.10 4.75
N ILE A 413 -20.38 -6.39 5.27
CA ILE A 413 -20.94 -7.72 5.31
C ILE A 413 -22.11 -7.82 4.33
N ARG A 414 -22.21 -8.94 3.62
CA ARG A 414 -23.35 -9.22 2.75
C ARG A 414 -24.48 -9.81 3.58
N SER A 415 -25.65 -9.19 3.53
CA SER A 415 -26.86 -9.70 4.16
C SER A 415 -27.98 -9.90 3.15
N SER A 416 -29.04 -10.56 3.58
CA SER A 416 -30.31 -10.66 2.83
C SER A 416 -30.96 -9.29 2.54
N LYS A 417 -30.67 -8.26 3.35
CA LYS A 417 -31.15 -6.89 3.16
C LYS A 417 -30.25 -6.05 2.24
N GLY A 418 -29.14 -6.61 1.75
CA GLY A 418 -28.10 -5.91 1.00
C GLY A 418 -26.78 -5.79 1.78
N PRO A 419 -25.77 -5.09 1.21
CA PRO A 419 -24.49 -4.87 1.88
C PRO A 419 -24.63 -3.90 3.06
N LEU A 420 -24.16 -4.32 4.24
CA LEU A 420 -24.19 -3.55 5.47
C LEU A 420 -22.76 -3.19 5.89
N LEU A 421 -22.53 -1.96 6.32
CA LEU A 421 -21.23 -1.50 6.80
C LEU A 421 -20.99 -1.96 8.25
N LEU A 422 -19.83 -2.60 8.49
CA LEU A 422 -19.42 -3.08 9.81
C LEU A 422 -18.52 -2.08 10.57
N GLU A 423 -17.46 -1.60 9.91
CA GLU A 423 -16.48 -0.68 10.49
C GLU A 423 -15.75 0.12 9.41
N VAL A 424 -15.24 1.30 9.79
CA VAL A 424 -14.33 2.10 8.97
C VAL A 424 -13.04 2.36 9.75
N ASN A 425 -11.90 1.98 9.18
CA ASN A 425 -10.59 2.17 9.78
C ASN A 425 -9.80 3.26 9.09
N SER A 426 -9.31 4.24 9.86
CA SER A 426 -8.43 5.32 9.38
C SER A 426 -6.96 4.93 9.18
N SER A 427 -6.52 3.79 9.73
CA SER A 427 -5.15 3.29 9.59
C SER A 427 -5.14 1.79 9.26
N PRO A 428 -5.74 1.38 8.13
CA PRO A 428 -5.87 -0.03 7.75
C PRO A 428 -4.49 -0.64 7.44
N GLY A 429 -4.27 -1.91 7.80
CA GLY A 429 -3.04 -2.63 7.46
C GLY A 429 -2.91 -2.92 5.97
N LEU A 430 -1.68 -2.91 5.46
CA LEU A 430 -1.37 -3.14 4.04
C LEU A 430 -1.01 -4.60 3.73
N GLU A 431 -0.48 -5.35 4.70
CA GLU A 431 0.10 -6.68 4.48
C GLU A 431 -0.88 -7.69 3.87
N GLY A 432 -2.03 -7.87 4.51
CA GLY A 432 -3.04 -8.82 4.01
C GLY A 432 -3.61 -8.43 2.66
N ILE A 433 -3.76 -7.13 2.36
CA ILE A 433 -4.37 -6.68 1.12
C ILE A 433 -3.39 -6.60 -0.04
N GLU A 434 -2.17 -6.10 0.16
CA GLU A 434 -1.11 -6.13 -0.85
C GLU A 434 -0.66 -7.57 -1.13
N GLY A 435 -0.57 -8.41 -0.08
CA GLY A 435 -0.23 -9.82 -0.21
C GLY A 435 -1.26 -10.60 -1.04
N ALA A 436 -2.55 -10.36 -0.84
CA ALA A 436 -3.61 -11.04 -1.60
C ALA A 436 -3.82 -10.46 -3.01
N THR A 437 -3.76 -9.13 -3.17
CA THR A 437 -4.11 -8.47 -4.44
C THR A 437 -2.91 -8.16 -5.34
N HIS A 438 -1.69 -8.19 -4.81
CA HIS A 438 -0.45 -7.77 -5.46
C HIS A 438 -0.49 -6.34 -6.03
N LYS A 439 -1.39 -5.50 -5.52
CA LYS A 439 -1.47 -4.08 -5.87
C LYS A 439 -0.58 -3.25 -4.97
N ASP A 440 -0.01 -2.18 -5.53
CA ASP A 440 0.80 -1.20 -4.79
C ASP A 440 -0.10 -0.17 -4.08
N ILE A 441 -0.64 -0.56 -2.92
CA ILE A 441 -1.54 0.29 -2.14
C ILE A 441 -0.77 1.41 -1.43
N ALA A 442 0.45 1.13 -0.98
CA ALA A 442 1.34 2.16 -0.45
C ALA A 442 1.63 3.25 -1.50
N GLY A 443 1.88 2.86 -2.75
CA GLY A 443 2.06 3.80 -3.88
C GLY A 443 0.83 4.66 -4.14
N GLU A 444 -0.38 4.08 -4.09
CA GLU A 444 -1.64 4.83 -4.18
C GLU A 444 -1.79 5.87 -3.06
N MET A 445 -1.36 5.54 -1.83
CA MET A 445 -1.35 6.51 -0.72
C MET A 445 -0.40 7.69 -1.00
N ILE A 446 0.79 7.43 -1.53
CA ILE A 446 1.75 8.49 -1.89
C ILE A 446 1.23 9.33 -3.06
N LEU A 447 0.63 8.70 -4.07
CA LEU A 447 -0.05 9.39 -5.17
C LEU A 447 -1.15 10.35 -4.68
N ALA A 448 -1.90 9.95 -3.64
CA ALA A 448 -2.90 10.83 -3.03
C ALA A 448 -2.28 12.07 -2.38
N ILE A 449 -1.07 11.94 -1.79
CA ILE A 449 -0.30 13.09 -1.29
C ILE A 449 0.12 13.98 -2.46
N GLU A 450 0.76 13.42 -3.49
CA GLU A 450 1.23 14.20 -4.66
C GLU A 450 0.14 15.02 -5.32
N LYS A 451 -1.07 14.46 -5.48
CA LYS A 451 -2.22 15.18 -6.05
C LYS A 451 -2.63 16.40 -5.23
N ASN A 452 -2.37 16.40 -3.92
CA ASN A 452 -2.63 17.54 -3.05
C ASN A 452 -1.65 18.71 -3.30
N PHE A 453 -0.47 18.43 -3.87
CA PHE A 453 0.57 19.43 -4.15
C PHE A 453 0.70 19.78 -5.65
N LYS A 454 0.10 18.98 -6.53
CA LYS A 454 -0.07 19.37 -7.94
C LYS A 454 -1.14 20.46 -7.97
N THR A 455 -0.73 21.69 -8.28
CA THR A 455 -1.64 22.81 -8.59
C THR A 455 -2.71 22.29 -9.55
N LYS A 456 -3.98 22.45 -9.18
CA LYS A 456 -5.05 22.39 -10.18
C LYS A 456 -4.71 23.47 -11.24
N PRO A 457 -4.78 23.12 -12.53
CA PRO A 457 -4.45 24.06 -13.60
C PRO A 457 -5.26 25.35 -13.53
#